data_AF-A0A1Q7NCF2-F1
#
_entry.id   AF-A0A1Q7NCF2-F1
#
_cell.length_a   1.000
_cell.length_b   1.000
_cell.length_c   1.000
_cell.angle_alpha   90.00
_cell.angle_beta   90.00
_cell.angle_gamma   90.00
#
_symmetry.space_group_name_H-M   'P 1'
#
loop_
_entity.id
_entity.type
_entity.pdbx_description
1 polymer ?
#
loop_
_entity_poly.entity_id
_entity_poly.type
_entity_poly.pdbx_seq_one_letter_code
_entity_poly.pdbx_strand_id
1 'polypeptide(L)'
;MNGLLIGRFQPFHKGHLAAVNFCLLKVENLWIAIGSSNKSHEKRNPFTADERKEMILSSIDSDKLKKVQIFYIPDINGHNKWTHHIDSIVPKYDVVFSNDDFTMILFKKRGINVIEVPLLQRDKISGTNIREMIVSEKDWWDLVPEGTKKVLLKIDAKQRLSKIL
;
A
#
# COMPACT_ATOMS: atom_id res chain seq x y z
N MET A 1 8.36 19.87 1.07
CA MET A 1 8.25 18.80 2.11
C MET A 1 7.87 17.48 1.46
N ASN A 2 8.57 16.38 1.78
CA ASN A 2 8.36 15.05 1.22
C ASN A 2 7.73 14.09 2.25
N GLY A 3 6.73 13.32 1.84
CA GLY A 3 6.04 12.35 2.68
C GLY A 3 6.32 10.91 2.27
N LEU A 4 6.28 9.97 3.22
CA LEU A 4 6.39 8.54 2.97
C LEU A 4 5.10 7.83 3.43
N LEU A 5 4.38 7.19 2.51
CA LEU A 5 3.26 6.30 2.82
C LEU A 5 3.68 4.85 2.64
N ILE A 6 3.55 4.03 3.68
CA ILE A 6 3.99 2.63 3.66
C ILE A 6 2.80 1.69 3.70
N GLY A 7 2.78 0.66 2.85
CA GLY A 7 1.74 -0.36 2.88
C GLY A 7 2.11 -1.59 2.06
N ARG A 8 1.45 -2.72 2.37
CA ARG A 8 1.57 -3.93 1.53
C ARG A 8 0.75 -3.82 0.24
N PHE A 9 -0.38 -3.11 0.27
CA PHE A 9 -1.30 -2.94 -0.85
C PHE A 9 -1.75 -4.26 -1.50
N GLN A 10 -2.27 -5.20 -0.70
CA GLN A 10 -2.66 -6.55 -1.12
C GLN A 10 -4.19 -6.79 -1.08
N PRO A 11 -5.00 -6.24 -1.99
CA PRO A 11 -4.65 -5.31 -3.08
C PRO A 11 -4.67 -3.83 -2.66
N PHE A 12 -4.36 -2.92 -3.58
CA PHE A 12 -4.68 -1.50 -3.42
C PHE A 12 -6.21 -1.31 -3.42
N HIS A 13 -6.74 -0.45 -2.54
CA HIS A 13 -8.19 -0.33 -2.33
C HIS A 13 -8.60 1.10 -2.03
N LYS A 14 -9.91 1.42 -2.00
CA LYS A 14 -10.39 2.80 -1.86
C LYS A 14 -9.90 3.49 -0.58
N GLY A 15 -9.72 2.75 0.51
CA GLY A 15 -9.07 3.27 1.72
C GLY A 15 -7.63 3.76 1.48
N HIS A 16 -6.83 3.04 0.70
CA HIS A 16 -5.48 3.46 0.33
C HIS A 16 -5.50 4.68 -0.60
N LEU A 17 -6.45 4.73 -1.55
CA LEU A 17 -6.60 5.90 -2.43
C LEU A 17 -6.97 7.15 -1.63
N ALA A 18 -7.86 7.03 -0.65
CA ALA A 18 -8.18 8.11 0.28
C ALA A 18 -6.95 8.57 1.08
N ALA A 19 -6.14 7.63 1.57
CA ALA A 19 -4.87 7.93 2.23
C ALA A 19 -3.89 8.68 1.31
N VAL A 20 -3.70 8.23 0.06
CA VAL A 20 -2.84 8.91 -0.93
C VAL A 20 -3.31 10.35 -1.16
N ASN A 21 -4.61 10.55 -1.36
CA ASN A 21 -5.18 11.89 -1.55
C ASN A 21 -4.95 12.78 -0.32
N PHE A 22 -5.16 12.25 0.88
CA PHE A 22 -4.89 12.96 2.13
C PHE A 22 -3.41 13.35 2.26
N CYS A 23 -2.48 12.43 1.98
CA CYS A 23 -1.06 12.71 2.03
C CYS A 23 -0.67 13.84 1.07
N LEU A 24 -1.17 13.81 -0.18
CA LEU A 24 -0.89 14.83 -1.19
C LEU A 24 -1.44 16.23 -0.86
N LEU A 25 -2.35 16.36 0.11
CA LEU A 25 -2.76 17.66 0.67
C LEU A 25 -1.77 18.21 1.70
N LYS A 26 -0.86 17.37 2.21
CA LYS A 26 0.09 17.70 3.27
C LYS A 26 1.52 17.85 2.76
N VAL A 27 1.88 17.22 1.64
CA VAL A 27 3.25 17.20 1.12
C VAL A 27 3.33 17.62 -0.34
N GLU A 28 4.49 18.11 -0.76
CA GLU A 28 4.78 18.44 -2.15
C GLU A 28 5.00 17.19 -2.99
N ASN A 29 5.77 16.22 -2.46
CA ASN A 29 6.03 14.93 -3.07
C ASN A 29 5.69 13.80 -2.10
N LEU A 30 5.13 12.72 -2.64
CA LEU A 30 4.76 11.52 -1.90
C LEU A 30 5.54 10.31 -2.41
N TRP A 31 6.29 9.69 -1.51
CA TRP A 31 6.91 8.39 -1.71
C TRP A 31 5.96 7.30 -1.22
N ILE A 32 5.59 6.38 -2.10
CA ILE A 32 4.79 5.20 -1.74
C ILE A 32 5.72 4.00 -1.65
N ALA A 33 5.89 3.48 -0.43
CA ALA A 33 6.68 2.29 -0.16
C ALA A 33 5.79 1.05 -0.19
N ILE A 34 5.96 0.23 -1.23
CA ILE A 34 5.36 -1.10 -1.31
C ILE A 34 6.17 -2.05 -0.43
N GLY A 35 5.66 -2.28 0.78
CA GLY A 35 6.24 -3.20 1.76
C GLY A 35 6.04 -4.66 1.38
N SER A 36 6.86 -5.56 1.95
CA SER A 36 6.90 -6.98 1.59
C SER A 36 7.02 -7.16 0.08
N SER A 37 7.88 -6.37 -0.57
CA SER A 37 8.03 -6.36 -2.04
C SER A 37 8.58 -7.68 -2.58
N ASN A 38 9.35 -8.41 -1.76
CA ASN A 38 9.90 -9.74 -2.03
C ASN A 38 8.91 -10.89 -1.77
N LYS A 39 7.64 -10.61 -1.43
CA LYS A 39 6.60 -11.60 -1.15
C LYS A 39 5.50 -11.56 -2.20
N SER A 40 5.08 -12.73 -2.67
CA SER A 40 3.99 -12.92 -3.64
C SER A 40 3.46 -14.36 -3.55
N HIS A 41 2.28 -14.64 -4.11
CA HIS A 41 1.70 -15.99 -4.15
C HIS A 41 1.51 -16.66 -2.77
N GLU A 42 1.40 -15.87 -1.71
CA GLU A 42 1.13 -16.32 -0.34
C GLU A 42 -0.23 -15.80 0.13
N LYS A 43 -0.90 -16.48 1.08
CA LYS A 43 -2.20 -16.07 1.66
C LYS A 43 -2.27 -14.59 2.04
N ARG A 44 -1.18 -14.09 2.65
CA ARG A 44 -1.04 -12.68 3.11
C ARG A 44 -0.55 -11.73 2.01
N ASN A 45 0.17 -12.27 1.02
CA ASN A 45 0.83 -11.52 -0.06
C ASN A 45 0.56 -12.21 -1.41
N PRO A 46 -0.67 -12.18 -1.94
CA PRO A 46 -0.99 -12.89 -3.18
C PRO A 46 -0.39 -12.24 -4.45
N PHE A 47 -0.21 -10.92 -4.45
CA PHE A 47 0.20 -10.14 -5.62
C PHE A 47 1.67 -9.75 -5.55
N THR A 48 2.34 -9.70 -6.71
CA THR A 48 3.75 -9.28 -6.83
C THR A 48 3.90 -7.79 -6.55
N ALA A 49 5.13 -7.31 -6.35
CA ALA A 49 5.37 -5.87 -6.21
C ALA A 49 4.95 -5.07 -7.46
N ASP A 50 5.21 -5.61 -8.64
CA ASP A 50 4.87 -4.95 -9.92
C ASP A 50 3.37 -4.91 -10.16
N GLU A 51 2.62 -5.98 -9.85
CA GLU A 51 1.16 -5.98 -9.93
C GLU A 51 0.56 -4.91 -9.00
N ARG A 52 1.10 -4.79 -7.78
CA ARG A 52 0.67 -3.76 -6.83
C ARG A 52 1.02 -2.35 -7.29
N LYS A 53 2.20 -2.16 -7.89
CA LYS A 53 2.58 -0.90 -8.53
C LYS A 53 1.62 -0.55 -9.67
N GLU A 54 1.28 -1.52 -10.52
CA GLU A 54 0.30 -1.33 -11.60
C GLU A 54 -1.07 -0.94 -11.03
N MET A 55 -1.54 -1.59 -9.96
CA MET A 55 -2.78 -1.22 -9.26
C MET A 55 -2.75 0.23 -8.74
N ILE A 56 -1.65 0.66 -8.12
CA ILE A 56 -1.49 2.02 -7.59
C ILE A 56 -1.48 3.05 -8.74
N LEU A 57 -0.61 2.86 -9.73
CA LEU A 57 -0.43 3.81 -10.84
C LEU A 57 -1.69 3.95 -11.69
N SER A 58 -2.43 2.86 -11.91
CA SER A 58 -3.70 2.89 -12.65
C SER A 58 -4.86 3.49 -11.86
N SER A 59 -4.69 3.72 -10.56
CA SER A 59 -5.75 4.19 -9.65
C SER A 59 -5.60 5.64 -9.20
N ILE A 60 -4.51 6.32 -9.58
CA ILE A 60 -4.22 7.70 -9.20
C ILE A 60 -4.27 8.58 -10.45
N ASP A 61 -4.89 9.76 -10.33
CA ASP A 61 -4.98 10.75 -11.41
C ASP A 61 -3.60 11.18 -11.92
N SER A 62 -3.47 11.39 -13.23
CA SER A 62 -2.20 11.72 -13.89
C SER A 62 -1.49 12.96 -13.30
N ASP A 63 -2.25 13.98 -12.91
CA ASP A 63 -1.68 15.19 -12.29
C ASP A 63 -1.12 14.92 -10.89
N LYS A 64 -1.76 14.03 -10.12
CA LYS A 64 -1.25 13.60 -8.81
C LYS A 64 -0.02 12.71 -8.98
N LEU A 65 0.02 11.87 -10.01
CA LEU A 65 1.16 11.00 -10.30
C LEU A 65 2.47 11.77 -10.52
N LYS A 66 2.42 13.01 -11.01
CA LYS A 66 3.61 13.88 -11.15
C LYS A 66 4.33 14.12 -9.81
N LYS A 67 3.61 13.97 -8.69
CA LYS A 67 4.12 14.16 -7.32
C LYS A 67 4.40 12.85 -6.59
N VAL A 68 4.19 11.70 -7.25
CA VAL A 68 4.28 10.37 -6.62
C VAL A 68 5.45 9.59 -7.20
N GLN A 69 6.26 8.98 -6.32
CA GLN A 69 7.20 7.93 -6.71
C GLN A 69 7.00 6.68 -5.86
N ILE A 70 7.24 5.52 -6.45
CA ILE A 70 6.99 4.22 -5.83
C ILE A 70 8.31 3.50 -5.60
N PHE A 71 8.49 2.97 -4.39
CA PHE A 71 9.69 2.24 -3.97
C PHE A 71 9.31 0.87 -3.44
N TYR A 72 10.17 -0.12 -3.70
CA TYR A 72 9.97 -1.51 -3.27
C TYR A 72 10.78 -1.77 -2.00
N ILE A 73 10.08 -2.06 -0.91
CA ILE A 73 10.71 -2.29 0.39
C ILE A 73 10.59 -3.78 0.74
N PRO A 74 11.67 -4.57 0.59
CA PRO A 74 11.64 -5.98 0.93
C PRO A 74 11.58 -6.17 2.45
N ASP A 75 10.99 -7.28 2.89
CA ASP A 75 11.09 -7.70 4.29
C ASP A 75 12.55 -8.11 4.58
N ILE A 76 13.10 -7.65 5.71
CA ILE A 76 14.44 -8.01 6.18
C ILE A 76 14.39 -8.62 7.58
N ASN A 77 15.42 -9.39 7.92
CA ASN A 77 15.56 -9.92 9.27
C ASN A 77 15.92 -8.81 10.28
N GLY A 78 15.06 -8.60 11.27
CA GLY A 78 15.26 -7.65 12.37
C GLY A 78 14.58 -6.30 12.17
N HIS A 79 13.49 -6.08 12.88
CA HIS A 79 12.62 -4.91 12.72
C HIS A 79 13.29 -3.55 12.95
N ASN A 80 14.27 -3.44 13.86
CA ASN A 80 14.98 -2.19 14.12
C ASN A 80 15.85 -1.74 12.93
N LYS A 81 16.28 -2.68 12.09
CA LYS A 81 17.05 -2.39 10.87
C LYS A 81 16.14 -1.97 9.72
N TRP A 82 14.85 -2.30 9.78
CA TRP A 82 13.93 -2.08 8.66
C TRP A 82 13.72 -0.60 8.35
N THR A 83 13.57 0.26 9.36
CA THR A 83 13.45 1.70 9.13
C THR A 83 14.71 2.33 8.55
N HIS A 84 15.90 1.84 8.92
CA HIS A 84 17.16 2.29 8.33
C HIS A 84 17.35 1.75 6.91
N HIS A 85 16.82 0.56 6.62
CA HIS A 85 16.81 0.01 5.28
C HIS A 85 15.93 0.83 4.33
N ILE A 86 14.78 1.33 4.80
CA ILE A 86 13.97 2.27 4.04
C ILE A 86 14.78 3.48 3.60
N ASP A 87 15.62 4.07 4.48
CA ASP A 87 16.44 5.24 4.13
C ASP A 87 17.49 4.96 3.06
N SER A 88 17.91 3.70 2.90
CA SER A 88 18.84 3.31 1.84
C SER A 88 18.17 3.17 0.47
N ILE A 89 16.83 3.09 0.41
CA ILE A 89 16.06 2.87 -0.82
C ILE A 89 15.29 4.13 -1.21
N VAL A 90 14.71 4.82 -0.22
CA VAL A 90 13.79 5.93 -0.43
C VAL A 90 14.54 7.26 -0.26
N PRO A 91 14.40 8.22 -1.18
CA PRO A 91 14.91 9.57 -1.00
C PRO A 91 14.42 10.19 0.31
N LYS A 92 15.13 11.21 0.79
CA LYS A 92 14.80 11.89 2.06
C LYS A 92 13.31 12.25 2.14
N TYR A 93 12.70 11.93 3.27
CA TYR A 93 11.33 12.27 3.66
C TYR A 93 11.31 12.95 5.03
N ASP A 94 10.34 13.84 5.21
CA ASP A 94 10.19 14.66 6.41
C ASP A 94 9.09 14.12 7.34
N VAL A 95 8.13 13.37 6.79
CA VAL A 95 6.98 12.83 7.51
C VAL A 95 6.61 11.44 7.01
N VAL A 96 6.21 10.55 7.93
CA VAL A 96 5.71 9.21 7.63
C VAL A 96 4.21 9.13 7.87
N PHE A 97 3.49 8.52 6.94
CA PHE A 97 2.06 8.26 7.00
C PHE A 97 1.82 6.77 7.25
N SER A 98 1.18 6.42 8.38
CA SER A 98 0.89 5.03 8.74
C SER A 98 -0.18 4.95 9.83
N ASN A 99 -0.93 3.85 9.85
CA ASN A 99 -1.81 3.46 10.97
C ASN A 99 -1.38 2.09 11.56
N ASP A 100 -0.20 1.60 11.21
CA ASP A 100 0.39 0.40 11.80
C ASP A 100 1.17 0.80 13.05
N ASP A 101 0.66 0.41 14.23
CA ASP A 101 1.21 0.80 15.54
C ASP A 101 2.72 0.56 15.65
N PHE A 102 3.17 -0.59 15.13
CA PHE A 102 4.57 -0.96 15.17
C PHE A 102 5.44 -0.02 14.32
N THR A 103 5.02 0.26 13.09
CA THR A 103 5.67 1.23 12.19
C THR A 103 5.70 2.62 12.84
N MET A 104 4.60 3.07 13.44
CA MET A 104 4.54 4.37 14.11
C MET A 104 5.55 4.45 15.27
N ILE A 105 5.61 3.42 16.11
CA ILE A 105 6.55 3.36 17.24
C ILE A 105 8.00 3.43 16.75
N LEU A 106 8.35 2.67 15.71
CA LEU A 106 9.72 2.65 15.19
C LEU A 106 10.16 4.00 14.63
N PHE A 107 9.30 4.68 13.86
CA PHE A 107 9.61 6.00 13.31
C PHE A 107 9.65 7.11 14.37
N LYS A 108 8.71 7.11 15.31
CA LYS A 108 8.69 8.06 16.44
C LYS A 108 9.95 7.94 17.30
N LYS A 109 10.45 6.71 17.56
CA LYS A 109 11.71 6.47 18.28
C LYS A 109 12.93 7.07 17.59
N ARG A 110 12.86 7.31 16.28
CA ARG A 110 13.92 7.96 15.47
C ARG A 110 13.76 9.48 15.38
N GLY A 111 12.78 10.06 16.09
CA GLY A 111 12.47 11.49 16.00
C GLY A 111 11.80 11.90 14.69
N ILE A 112 11.30 10.97 13.89
CA ILE A 112 10.59 11.25 12.63
C ILE A 112 9.11 11.51 12.94
N ASN A 113 8.56 12.57 12.34
CA ASN A 113 7.14 12.89 12.48
C ASN A 113 6.28 11.81 11.81
N VAL A 114 5.23 11.37 12.51
CA VAL A 114 4.31 10.33 12.02
C VAL A 114 2.88 10.84 12.10
N ILE A 115 2.17 10.78 10.97
CA ILE A 115 0.79 11.21 10.82
C ILE A 115 -0.07 10.01 10.44
N GLU A 116 -1.14 9.77 11.19
CA GLU A 116 -2.13 8.77 10.82
C GLU A 116 -2.97 9.23 9.63
N VAL A 117 -3.33 8.30 8.73
CA VAL A 117 -4.20 8.61 7.59
C VAL A 117 -5.66 8.28 7.94
N PRO A 118 -6.63 8.96 7.31
CA PRO A 118 -8.05 8.66 7.54
C PRO A 118 -8.37 7.22 7.13
N LEU A 119 -9.00 6.47 8.05
CA LEU A 119 -9.42 5.09 7.84
C LEU A 119 -10.86 5.06 7.32
N LEU A 120 -11.02 4.82 6.02
CA LEU A 120 -12.33 4.71 5.39
C LEU A 120 -12.95 3.33 5.64
N GLN A 121 -14.05 3.28 6.40
CA GLN A 121 -14.87 2.07 6.63
C GLN A 121 -14.03 0.81 6.90
N ARG A 122 -13.11 0.85 7.88
CA ARG A 122 -12.08 -0.19 8.11
C ARG A 122 -12.64 -1.61 8.22
N ASP A 123 -13.84 -1.75 8.77
CA ASP A 123 -14.50 -3.06 8.94
C ASP A 123 -14.94 -3.66 7.60
N LYS A 124 -15.14 -2.83 6.58
CA LYS A 124 -15.55 -3.24 5.23
C LYS A 124 -14.39 -3.19 4.24
N ILE A 125 -13.57 -2.14 4.26
CA ILE A 125 -12.51 -1.89 3.28
C ILE A 125 -11.17 -2.30 3.89
N SER A 126 -10.85 -3.59 3.74
CA SER A 126 -9.53 -4.12 4.08
C SER A 126 -9.06 -5.09 3.01
N GLY A 127 -7.74 -5.21 2.84
CA GLY A 127 -7.17 -6.18 1.91
C GLY A 127 -7.62 -7.61 2.21
N THR A 128 -7.74 -7.98 3.49
CA THR A 128 -8.22 -9.33 3.89
C THR A 128 -9.65 -9.57 3.42
N ASN A 129 -10.57 -8.68 3.77
CA ASN A 129 -11.98 -8.82 3.36
C ASN A 129 -12.12 -8.85 1.82
N ILE A 130 -11.41 -7.97 1.11
CA ILE A 130 -11.46 -7.94 -0.37
C ILE A 130 -10.98 -9.27 -0.97
N ARG A 131 -9.88 -9.86 -0.48
CA ARG A 131 -9.40 -11.15 -0.98
C ARG A 131 -10.41 -12.28 -0.74
N GLU A 132 -11.04 -12.31 0.44
CA GLU A 132 -12.08 -13.29 0.77
C GLU A 132 -13.33 -13.12 -0.11
N MET A 133 -13.75 -11.88 -0.36
CA MET A 133 -14.86 -11.56 -1.26
C MET A 133 -14.60 -11.97 -2.70
N ILE A 134 -13.36 -11.82 -3.21
CA ILE A 134 -12.99 -12.27 -4.55
C ILE A 134 -13.19 -13.79 -4.69
N VAL A 135 -12.71 -14.58 -3.70
CA VAL A 135 -12.83 -16.05 -3.75
C VAL A 135 -14.27 -16.50 -3.56
N SER A 136 -15.02 -15.81 -2.71
CA SER A 136 -16.43 -16.14 -2.41
C SER A 136 -17.43 -15.59 -3.42
N GLU A 137 -16.96 -15.02 -4.54
CA GLU A 137 -17.81 -14.41 -5.58
C GLU A 137 -18.78 -13.34 -5.06
N LYS A 138 -18.38 -12.61 -4.01
CA LYS A 138 -19.14 -11.47 -3.47
C LYS A 138 -18.74 -10.17 -4.17
N ASP A 139 -19.60 -9.15 -4.11
CA ASP A 139 -19.35 -7.86 -4.76
C ASP A 139 -18.23 -7.04 -4.09
N TRP A 140 -17.00 -7.18 -4.59
CA TRP A 140 -15.82 -6.43 -4.11
C TRP A 140 -15.48 -5.21 -4.97
N TRP A 141 -16.13 -5.04 -6.13
CA TRP A 141 -15.75 -4.07 -7.15
C TRP A 141 -15.76 -2.64 -6.62
N ASP A 142 -16.75 -2.30 -5.78
CA ASP A 142 -16.87 -0.97 -5.19
C ASP A 142 -15.94 -0.70 -4.01
N LEU A 143 -15.12 -1.68 -3.59
CA LEU A 143 -14.15 -1.52 -2.51
C LEU A 143 -12.77 -1.13 -3.03
N VAL A 144 -12.54 -1.25 -4.34
CA VAL A 144 -11.27 -0.89 -4.99
C VAL A 144 -11.48 0.21 -6.04
N PRO A 145 -10.44 0.98 -6.41
CA PRO A 145 -10.51 1.87 -7.55
C PRO A 145 -10.55 1.09 -8.87
N GLU A 146 -11.07 1.73 -9.93
CA GLU A 146 -11.23 1.11 -11.25
C GLU A 146 -9.91 0.57 -11.83
N GLY A 147 -8.79 1.29 -11.63
CA GLY A 147 -7.47 0.81 -12.05
C GLY A 147 -7.09 -0.53 -11.41
N THR A 148 -7.28 -0.64 -10.09
CA THR A 148 -7.03 -1.89 -9.37
C THR A 148 -7.96 -3.00 -9.84
N LYS A 149 -9.25 -2.71 -10.07
CA LYS A 149 -10.21 -3.69 -10.62
C LYS A 149 -9.71 -4.26 -11.95
N LYS A 150 -9.29 -3.40 -12.88
CA LYS A 150 -8.75 -3.82 -14.19
C LYS A 150 -7.53 -4.74 -14.04
N VAL A 151 -6.60 -4.40 -13.15
CA VAL A 151 -5.41 -5.24 -12.91
C VAL A 151 -5.82 -6.60 -12.32
N LEU A 152 -6.71 -6.64 -11.33
CA LEU A 152 -7.16 -7.88 -10.70
C LEU A 152 -7.85 -8.83 -11.71
N LEU A 153 -8.63 -8.27 -12.64
CA LEU A 153 -9.24 -9.04 -13.73
C LEU A 153 -8.19 -9.53 -14.74
N LYS A 154 -7.26 -8.66 -15.14
CA LYS A 154 -6.17 -8.98 -16.08
C LYS A 154 -5.29 -10.14 -15.62
N ILE A 155 -5.04 -10.27 -14.32
CA ILE A 155 -4.15 -11.29 -13.74
C ILE A 155 -4.87 -12.56 -13.26
N ASP A 156 -6.18 -12.68 -13.51
CA ASP A 156 -7.05 -13.73 -12.95
C ASP A 156 -6.84 -13.92 -11.44
N ALA A 157 -7.02 -12.82 -10.70
CA ALA A 157 -6.79 -12.80 -9.25
C ALA A 157 -7.64 -13.84 -8.52
N LYS A 158 -8.85 -14.16 -9.02
CA LYS A 158 -9.72 -15.18 -8.45
C LYS A 158 -9.05 -16.55 -8.50
N GLN A 159 -8.62 -16.99 -9.69
CA GLN A 159 -7.97 -18.29 -9.83
C GLN A 159 -6.73 -18.41 -8.94
N ARG A 160 -5.93 -17.34 -8.84
CA ARG A 160 -4.76 -17.32 -7.94
C ARG A 160 -5.17 -17.45 -6.48
N LEU A 161 -6.11 -16.62 -6.03
CA LEU A 161 -6.55 -16.58 -4.63
C LEU A 161 -7.21 -17.89 -4.19
N SER A 162 -8.01 -18.54 -5.04
CA SER A 162 -8.63 -19.84 -4.74
C SER A 162 -7.63 -20.97 -4.46
N LYS A 163 -6.35 -20.82 -4.84
CA LYS A 163 -5.30 -21.81 -4.56
C LYS A 163 -4.60 -21.59 -3.22
N ILE A 164 -4.75 -20.42 -2.59
CA ILE A 164 -3.95 -19.99 -1.43
C ILE A 164 -4.78 -19.48 -0.24
N LEU A 165 -6.08 -19.24 -0.45
CA LEU A 165 -7.03 -18.89 0.60
C LEU A 165 -7.84 -20.10 1.02
#